data_AF-A0A6B8KHL9-F1
#
_entry.id   AF-A0A6B8KHL9-F1
#
_cell.length_a   1.000
_cell.length_b   1.000
_cell.length_c   1.000
_cell.angle_alpha   90.00
_cell.angle_beta   90.00
_cell.angle_gamma   90.00
#
_symmetry.space_group_name_H-M   'P 1'
#
loop_
_entity.id
_entity.type
_entity.pdbx_description
1 polymer ?
#
loop_
_entity_poly.entity_id
_entity_poly.type
_entity_poly.pdbx_seq_one_letter_code
_entity_poly.pdbx_strand_id
1 'polypeptide(L)' 'MDAVAAQKLIALATSIDKTIGAILDEVENISDDQERARYKRAIEDIMGYIARDLIFPIVDQHPQLDPDK' A
#
# COMPACT_ATOMS: atom_id res chain seq x y z
N MET A 1 -9.32 8.78 16.04
CA MET A 1 -9.33 9.78 14.95
C MET A 1 -10.77 10.00 14.49
N ASP A 2 -11.17 11.20 14.07
CA ASP A 2 -12.53 11.41 13.53
C ASP A 2 -12.72 10.75 12.16
N ALA A 3 -13.98 10.51 11.78
CA ALA A 3 -14.32 9.76 10.57
C ALA A 3 -13.92 10.48 9.26
N VAL A 4 -13.90 11.81 9.24
CA VAL A 4 -13.53 12.58 8.05
C VAL A 4 -12.04 12.48 7.79
N ALA A 5 -11.22 12.59 8.84
CA ALA A 5 -9.79 12.37 8.77
C ALA A 5 -9.45 10.92 8.39
N ALA A 6 -10.15 9.95 8.99
CA ALA A 6 -10.00 8.52 8.67
C ALA A 6 -10.26 8.23 7.17
N GLN A 7 -11.36 8.77 6.64
CA GLN A 7 -11.73 8.58 5.23
C GLN A 7 -10.71 9.19 4.27
N LYS A 8 -10.18 10.39 4.58
CA LYS A 8 -9.13 11.02 3.78
C LYS A 8 -7.84 10.22 3.78
N LEU A 9 -7.43 9.67 4.94
CA LEU A 9 -6.21 8.87 5.04
C LEU A 9 -6.33 7.56 4.26
N ILE A 10 -7.46 6.86 4.35
CA ILE A 10 -7.69 5.65 3.54
C ILE A 10 -7.65 5.98 2.05
N ALA A 11 -8.33 7.05 1.61
CA ALA A 11 -8.32 7.45 0.21
C ALA A 11 -6.90 7.79 -0.31
N LEU A 12 -6.07 8.44 0.51
CA LEU A 12 -4.69 8.72 0.17
C LEU A 12 -3.85 7.43 0.13
N ALA A 13 -4.00 6.56 1.12
CA ALA A 13 -3.29 5.28 1.20
C ALA A 13 -3.60 4.39 0.00
N THR A 14 -4.86 4.28 -0.40
CA THR A 14 -5.27 3.48 -1.56
C THR A 14 -4.89 4.14 -2.89
N SER A 15 -4.76 5.46 -2.95
CA SER A 15 -4.32 6.14 -4.18
C SER A 15 -2.90 5.78 -4.62
N ILE A 16 -2.07 5.31 -3.69
CA ILE A 16 -0.67 4.91 -3.93
C ILE A 16 -0.61 3.62 -4.77
N ASP A 17 -1.65 2.80 -4.78
CA ASP A 17 -1.70 1.49 -5.44
C ASP A 17 -1.27 1.54 -6.91
N LYS A 18 -1.79 2.52 -7.67
CA LYS A 18 -1.42 2.71 -9.09
C LYS A 18 0.06 3.00 -9.27
N THR A 19 0.63 3.83 -8.40
CA THR A 19 2.06 4.16 -8.45
C THR A 19 2.92 2.96 -8.08
N ILE A 20 2.51 2.18 -7.07
CA ILE A 20 3.21 0.96 -6.69
C ILE A 20 3.16 -0.08 -7.80
N GLY A 21 2.01 -0.28 -8.44
CA GLY A 21 1.87 -1.15 -9.60
C GLY A 21 2.83 -0.78 -10.74
N ALA A 22 2.89 0.51 -11.10
CA ALA A 22 3.81 0.99 -12.13
C ALA A 22 5.29 0.77 -11.77
N ILE A 23 5.66 0.93 -10.49
CA ILE A 23 7.03 0.66 -10.04
C ILE A 23 7.32 -0.86 -10.12
N LEU A 24 6.37 -1.71 -9.73
CA LEU A 24 6.52 -3.16 -9.84
C LEU A 24 6.71 -3.59 -11.31
N ASP A 25 5.91 -3.05 -12.23
CA ASP A 25 6.03 -3.34 -13.66
C ASP A 25 7.44 -3.00 -14.18
N GLU A 26 8.01 -1.86 -13.77
CA GLU A 26 9.38 -1.49 -14.14
C GLU A 26 10.44 -2.38 -13.48
N VAL A 27 10.23 -2.77 -12.22
CA VAL A 27 11.13 -3.71 -11.52
C VAL A 27 11.15 -5.07 -12.22
N GLU A 28 10.02 -5.55 -12.77
CA GLU A 28 9.98 -6.80 -13.52
C GLU A 28 10.83 -6.77 -14.80
N ASN A 29 11.15 -5.58 -15.35
CA ASN A 29 12.04 -5.42 -16.50
C ASN A 29 13.53 -5.52 -16.15
N ILE A 30 13.90 -5.62 -14.87
CA ILE A 30 15.30 -5.74 -14.43
C ILE A 30 15.84 -7.14 -14.78
N SER A 31 16.96 -7.17 -15.51
CA SER A 31 17.58 -8.41 -15.99
C SER A 31 18.34 -9.18 -14.92
N ASP A 32 18.89 -8.50 -13.91
CA ASP A 32 19.53 -9.14 -12.76
C ASP A 32 18.46 -9.62 -11.77
N ASP A 33 18.34 -10.94 -11.63
CA ASP A 33 17.33 -11.58 -10.77
C ASP A 33 17.49 -11.21 -9.29
N GLN A 34 18.73 -11.04 -8.81
CA GLN A 34 19.00 -10.70 -7.41
C GLN A 34 18.62 -9.25 -7.14
N GLU A 35 18.95 -8.34 -8.06
CA GLU A 35 18.55 -6.94 -7.98
C GLU A 35 17.03 -6.78 -8.08
N ARG A 36 16.39 -7.46 -9.03
CA ARG A 36 14.91 -7.49 -9.17
C ARG A 36 14.25 -7.95 -7.87
N ALA A 37 14.69 -9.07 -7.31
CA ALA A 37 14.14 -9.61 -6.07
C ALA A 37 14.31 -8.64 -4.88
N ARG A 38 15.44 -7.91 -4.83
CA ARG A 38 15.69 -6.91 -3.79
C ARG A 38 14.70 -5.74 -3.87
N TYR A 39 14.46 -5.18 -5.05
CA TYR A 39 13.51 -4.08 -5.19
C TYR A 39 12.07 -4.52 -4.99
N LYS A 40 11.70 -5.71 -5.50
CA LYS A 40 10.38 -6.29 -5.27
C LYS A 40 10.06 -6.41 -3.78
N ARG A 41 10.99 -6.95 -2.99
CA ARG A 41 10.84 -7.03 -1.53
C ARG A 41 10.67 -5.65 -0.88
N ALA A 42 11.46 -4.67 -1.29
CA ALA A 42 11.35 -3.32 -0.75
C ALA A 42 9.97 -2.69 -1.02
N ILE A 43 9.38 -2.96 -2.19
CA ILE A 43 8.03 -2.48 -2.54
C ILE A 43 6.97 -3.22 -1.74
N GLU A 44 7.08 -4.54 -1.62
CA GLU A 44 6.20 -5.36 -0.77
C GLU A 44 6.23 -4.89 0.69
N ASP A 45 7.40 -4.52 1.21
CA ASP A 45 7.56 -3.96 2.56
C ASP A 45 6.79 -2.63 2.71
N ILE A 46 6.89 -1.72 1.72
CA ILE A 46 6.15 -0.45 1.70
C ILE A 46 4.65 -0.70 1.73
N MET A 47 4.14 -1.61 0.87
CA MET A 47 2.72 -1.98 0.88
C MET A 47 2.32 -2.57 2.24
N GLY A 48 3.18 -3.39 2.83
CA GLY A 48 2.98 -3.97 4.15
C GLY A 48 2.86 -2.93 5.25
N TYR A 49 3.71 -1.89 5.25
CA TYR A 49 3.62 -0.80 6.22
C TYR A 49 2.35 0.03 6.03
N ILE A 50 1.95 0.32 4.79
CA ILE A 50 0.69 1.04 4.51
C ILE A 50 -0.51 0.22 4.97
N ALA A 51 -0.57 -1.06 4.62
CA ALA A 51 -1.71 -1.91 4.97
C ALA A 51 -1.78 -2.15 6.49
N ARG A 52 -0.71 -2.69 7.11
CA ARG A 52 -0.72 -3.12 8.50
C ARG A 52 -0.70 -1.98 9.50
N ASP A 53 0.06 -0.93 9.22
CA ASP A 53 0.34 0.11 10.23
C ASP A 53 -0.54 1.35 10.04
N LEU A 54 -1.15 1.51 8.85
CA LEU A 54 -2.06 2.62 8.55
C LEU A 54 -3.49 2.16 8.26
N ILE A 55 -3.74 1.30 7.27
CA ILE A 55 -5.11 0.95 6.86
C ILE A 55 -5.82 0.11 7.93
N PHE A 56 -5.25 -1.00 8.39
CA PHE A 56 -5.92 -1.90 9.34
C PHE A 56 -6.29 -1.22 10.66
N PRO A 57 -5.44 -0.39 11.29
CA PRO A 57 -5.83 0.34 12.50
C PRO A 57 -6.96 1.34 12.28
N ILE A 58 -7.06 1.93 11.07
CA ILE A 58 -8.17 2.82 10.72
C ILE A 58 -9.45 2.01 10.54
N VAL A 59 -9.38 0.88 9.83
CA VAL A 59 -10.54 -0.02 9.60
C VAL A 59 -11.05 -0.61 10.91
N ASP A 60 -10.16 -0.99 11.85
CA ASP A 60 -10.55 -1.47 13.17
C ASP A 60 -11.37 -0.43 13.97
N GLN A 61 -10.99 0.85 13.85
CA GLN A 61 -11.72 1.97 14.47
C GLN A 61 -12.96 2.41 13.68
N HIS A 62 -12.97 2.21 12.36
CA HIS A 62 -14.02 2.64 11.43
C HIS A 62 -14.34 1.53 10.42
N PRO A 63 -15.03 0.44 10.82
CA PRO A 63 -15.21 -0.76 9.98
C PRO A 63 -15.96 -0.52 8.68
N GLN A 64 -16.71 0.58 8.58
CA GLN A 64 -17.42 1.03 7.38
C GLN A 64 -16.51 1.62 6.30
N LEU A 65 -15.22 1.85 6.60
CA LEU A 65 -14.25 2.40 5.66
C LEU A 65 -13.34 1.32 5.04
N ASP A 66 -13.63 0.04 5.29
CA ASP A 66 -12.89 -1.10 4.74
C ASP A 66 -12.85 -1.05 3.20
N PRO A 67 -11.67 -0.90 2.56
CA PRO A 67 -11.57 -0.77 1.11
C PRO A 67 -11.84 -2.08 0.36
N ASP A 68 -11.82 -3.23 1.05
CA ASP A 68 -12.03 -4.56 0.46
C ASP A 68 -13.49 -5.06 0.61
N LYS A 69 -14.40 -4.23 1.16
CA LYS A 69 -15.82 -4.53 1.32
C LYS A 69 -16.74 -3.91 0.27
#